data_AF-A0A2R6LXA2-F1
#
_entry.id   AF-A0A2R6LXA2-F1
#
_cell.length_a   1.000
_cell.length_b   1.000
_cell.length_c   1.000
_cell.angle_alpha   90.00
_cell.angle_beta   90.00
_cell.angle_gamma   90.00
#
_symmetry.space_group_name_H-M   'P 1'
#
loop_
_entity.id
_entity.type
_entity.pdbx_description
1 polymer ?
#
loop_
_entity_poly.entity_id
_entity_poly.type
_entity_poly.pdbx_seq_one_letter_code
_entity_poly.pdbx_strand_id
1 'polypeptide(L)' 'MTDDTHISTGCDALDDLLGGGIERGTVTQVYGAPGAGKTNVALSTAVEVAASGGTAVYIDTEGLSVER' A
#
# COMPACT_ATOMS: atom_id res chain seq x y z
N MET A 1 -9.89 -1.18 22.96
CA MET A 1 -9.21 -1.62 21.73
C MET A 1 -9.82 -0.79 20.63
N THR A 2 -9.11 0.22 20.14
CA THR A 2 -9.51 0.93 18.93
C THR A 2 -9.38 -0.09 17.79
N ASP A 3 -10.50 -0.39 17.17
CA ASP A 3 -10.53 -1.26 15.99
C ASP A 3 -9.76 -0.54 14.89
N ASP A 4 -8.55 -1.00 14.60
CA ASP A 4 -7.70 -0.41 13.57
C ASP A 4 -8.24 -0.83 12.22
N THR A 5 -9.28 -0.13 11.76
CA THR A 5 -10.07 -0.50 10.58
C THR A 5 -9.35 -0.21 9.26
N HIS A 6 -8.27 0.56 9.28
CA HIS A 6 -7.55 1.02 8.09
C HIS A 6 -6.06 0.73 8.19
N ILE A 7 -5.38 0.74 7.05
CA ILE A 7 -3.94 0.65 6.92
C ILE A 7 -3.46 1.93 6.25
N SER A 8 -2.57 2.68 6.89
CA SER A 8 -1.98 3.87 6.29
C SER A 8 -1.20 3.49 5.02
N THR A 9 -1.30 4.35 4.00
CA THR A 9 -0.49 4.23 2.78
C THR A 9 0.90 4.82 2.95
N GLY A 10 1.21 5.48 4.07
CA GLY A 10 2.41 6.28 4.30
C GLY A 10 2.37 7.64 3.60
N CYS A 11 1.21 8.04 3.06
CA CYS A 11 0.98 9.33 2.41
C CYS A 11 -0.30 9.97 2.96
N ASP A 12 -0.14 10.96 3.85
CA ASP A 12 -1.26 11.63 4.52
C ASP A 12 -2.34 12.13 3.54
N ALA A 13 -1.93 12.75 2.42
CA ALA A 13 -2.87 13.26 1.43
C ALA A 13 -3.69 12.15 0.74
N LEU A 14 -3.11 10.96 0.57
CA LEU A 14 -3.81 9.81 0.01
C LEU A 14 -4.71 9.15 1.06
N ASP A 15 -4.24 9.05 2.31
CA ASP A 15 -5.04 8.52 3.41
C ASP A 15 -6.27 9.39 3.66
N ASP A 16 -6.12 10.71 3.65
CA ASP A 16 -7.23 11.67 3.73
C ASP A 16 -8.23 11.48 2.58
N LEU A 17 -7.73 11.31 1.35
CA LEU A 17 -8.57 11.06 0.18
C LEU A 17 -9.37 9.75 0.29
N LEU A 18 -8.78 8.73 0.91
CA LEU A 18 -9.40 7.42 1.13
C LEU A 18 -10.25 7.34 2.40
N GLY A 19 -10.26 8.39 3.23
CA GLY A 19 -11.02 8.43 4.49
C GLY A 19 -10.33 7.73 5.68
N GLY A 20 -8.99 7.63 5.65
CA GLY A 20 -8.17 7.07 6.72
C GLY A 20 -7.15 6.02 6.26
N GLY A 21 -7.04 5.76 4.95
CA GLY A 21 -6.14 4.78 4.36
C GLY A 21 -6.88 3.61 3.71
N ILE A 22 -6.23 2.46 3.58
CA ILE A 22 -6.80 1.26 2.96
C ILE A 22 -7.65 0.49 3.98
N GLU A 23 -8.93 0.26 3.67
CA GLU A 23 -9.86 -0.47 4.53
C GLU A 23 -9.44 -1.95 4.69
N ARG A 24 -9.33 -2.41 5.95
CA ARG A 24 -8.98 -3.81 6.25
C ARG A 24 -10.10 -4.76 5.87
N GLY A 25 -9.73 -6.00 5.53
CA GLY A 25 -10.69 -7.05 5.17
C GLY A 25 -11.30 -6.88 3.78
N THR A 26 -10.79 -5.95 2.97
CA THR A 26 -11.25 -5.68 1.61
C THR A 26 -10.16 -5.97 0.57
N VAL A 27 -10.56 -6.00 -0.71
CA VAL A 27 -9.62 -6.00 -1.84
C VAL A 27 -9.62 -4.59 -2.44
N THR A 28 -8.46 -3.93 -2.43
CA THR A 28 -8.26 -2.61 -3.02
C THR A 28 -7.45 -2.71 -4.31
N GLN A 29 -7.94 -2.08 -5.39
CA GLN A 29 -7.24 -2.03 -6.69
C GLN A 29 -6.70 -0.63 -6.96
N VAL A 30 -5.39 -0.52 -7.16
CA VAL A 30 -4.73 0.69 -7.65
C VAL A 30 -4.44 0.53 -9.14
N TYR A 31 -4.91 1.45 -9.99
CA TYR A 31 -4.70 1.40 -11.44
C TYR A 31 -4.23 2.74 -12.01
N GLY A 32 -3.56 2.73 -13.16
CA GLY A 32 -3.03 3.93 -13.79
C GLY A 32 -1.88 3.66 -14.75
N ALA A 33 -1.46 4.70 -15.48
CA ALA A 33 -0.40 4.64 -16.50
C ALA A 33 0.96 4.14 -15.94
N PRO A 34 1.89 3.66 -16.80
CA PRO A 34 3.27 3.42 -16.40
C PRO A 34 3.88 4.66 -15.72
N GLY A 35 4.63 4.46 -14.64
CA GLY A 35 5.20 5.58 -13.87
C GLY A 35 4.24 6.32 -12.94
N ALA A 36 2.94 5.98 -12.89
CA ALA A 36 1.96 6.63 -12.01
C ALA A 36 2.13 6.33 -10.49
N GLY A 37 3.18 5.61 -10.09
CA GLY A 37 3.46 5.35 -8.68
C GLY A 37 2.71 4.18 -8.03
N LYS A 38 1.99 3.34 -8.80
CA LYS A 38 1.21 2.19 -8.29
C LYS A 38 2.03 1.27 -7.35
N THR A 39 3.21 0.85 -7.82
CA THR A 39 4.13 0.02 -7.03
C THR A 39 4.62 0.74 -5.78
N ASN A 40 4.86 2.06 -5.86
CA ASN A 40 5.27 2.84 -4.70
C ASN A 40 4.17 2.89 -3.64
N VAL A 41 2.90 3.06 -4.04
CA VAL A 41 1.77 3.02 -3.08
C VAL A 41 1.70 1.64 -2.40
N ALA A 42 1.81 0.55 -3.16
CA ALA A 42 1.78 -0.80 -2.61
C ALA A 42 2.94 -1.07 -1.63
N LEU A 43 4.16 -0.68 -2.00
CA LEU A 43 5.35 -0.85 -1.16
C LEU A 43 5.32 0.05 0.08
N SER A 44 4.89 1.31 -0.06
CA SER A 44 4.75 2.25 1.05
C SER A 44 3.74 1.74 2.09
N THR A 45 2.58 1.26 1.63
CA THR A 45 1.59 0.60 2.50
C THR A 45 2.19 -0.62 3.21
N ALA A 46 2.97 -1.45 2.50
CA ALA A 46 3.62 -2.61 3.10
C ALA A 46 4.67 -2.22 4.16
N VAL A 47 5.39 -1.11 3.95
CA VAL A 47 6.32 -0.55 4.93
C VAL A 47 5.58 -0.08 6.18
N GLU A 48 4.44 0.61 6.04
CA GLU A 48 3.62 1.01 7.19
C GLU A 48 3.13 -0.20 8.00
N VAL A 49 2.68 -1.27 7.33
CA VAL A 49 2.34 -2.54 7.99
C VAL A 49 3.52 -3.10 8.77
N ALA A 50 4.73 -3.11 8.18
CA ALA A 50 5.92 -3.59 8.88
C ALA A 50 6.32 -2.69 10.06
N ALA A 51 6.23 -1.38 9.90
CA ALA A 51 6.53 -0.39 10.93
C ALA A 51 5.56 -0.50 12.13
N SER A 52 4.30 -0.87 11.88
CA SER A 52 3.30 -1.16 12.92
C SER A 52 3.45 -2.55 13.55
N GLY A 53 4.52 -3.29 13.23
CA GLY A 53 4.77 -4.65 13.73
C GLY A 53 3.96 -5.76 13.06
N GLY A 54 3.29 -5.45 11.95
CA GLY A 54 2.57 -6.42 11.12
C GLY A 54 3.45 -7.16 10.13
N THR A 55 2.84 -8.01 9.33
CA THR A 55 3.50 -8.75 8.24
C THR A 55 2.83 -8.43 6.92
N ALA A 56 3.62 -8.05 5.91
CA ALA A 56 3.16 -7.83 4.55
C ALA A 56 3.79 -8.87 3.62
N VAL A 57 3.03 -9.28 2.60
CA VAL A 57 3.51 -10.14 1.52
C VAL A 57 3.43 -9.33 0.23
N TYR A 58 4.56 -9.16 -0.44
CA TYR A 58 4.64 -8.51 -1.74
C TYR A 58 4.84 -9.57 -2.82
N ILE A 59 3.94 -9.63 -3.79
CA ILE A 59 3.98 -10.56 -4.92
C ILE A 59 4.27 -9.75 -6.17
N ASP A 60 5.50 -9.90 -6.68
CA ASP A 60 5.90 -9.30 -7.95
C ASP A 60 5.67 -10.29 -9.10
N THR A 61 4.82 -9.92 -10.05
CA THR A 61 4.55 -10.71 -11.26
C THR A 61 5.34 -10.24 -12.47
N GLU A 62 5.92 -9.04 -12.42
CA GLU A 62 6.69 -8.43 -13.53
C GLU A 62 8.19 -8.72 -13.39
N GLY A 63 8.63 -9.02 -12.17
CA GLY A 63 10.02 -9.31 -11.84
C GLY A 63 10.89 -8.07 -11.76
N LEU A 64 12.02 -8.20 -11.06
CA LEU A 64 13.06 -7.19 -11.07
C LEU A 64 13.80 -7.28 -12.41
N SER A 65 13.66 -6.24 -13.23
CA SER A 65 14.54 -6.08 -14.39
C SER A 65 15.97 -5.92 -13.87
N VAL A 66 16.80 -6.96 -13.96
CA VAL A 66 18.23 -6.90 -13.55
C VAL A 66 18.99 -5.84 -14.37
N GLU A 67 18.45 -5.50 -15.54
CA GLU A 67 19.04 -4.58 -16.51
C GLU A 67 18.46 -3.15 -16.46
N ARG A 68 17.55 -2.87 -15.52
CA ARG A 68 17.09 -1.49 -15.21
C ARG A 68 17.51 -1.11 -13.80
#